data_AF-A0A4Z0IVY9-F1
#
_entry.id   AF-A0A4Z0IVY9-F1
#
_cell.length_a   1.000
_cell.length_b   1.000
_cell.length_c   1.000
_cell.angle_alpha   90.00
_cell.angle_beta   90.00
_cell.angle_gamma   90.00
#
_symmetry.space_group_name_H-M   'P 1'
#
loop_
_entity.id
_entity.type
_entity.pdbx_description
1 polymer ?
#
loop_
_entity_poly.entity_id
_entity_poly.type
_entity_poly.pdbx_seq_one_letter_code
_entity_poly.pdbx_strand_id
1 'polypeptide(L)' 'LGKSRAEVARDLDINESTLGRWVAKATGTEGTGSGSARRAPDANSDDPAEMAKEIARLKQENAFLKKAAAFFAKEQP' A
#
# COMPACT_ATOMS: atom_id res chain seq x y z
N LEU A 1 29.49 -13.72 -4.32
CA LEU A 1 28.75 -13.65 -3.04
C LEU A 1 28.73 -12.20 -2.60
N GLY A 2 27.57 -11.62 -2.37
CA GLY A 2 27.41 -10.24 -1.89
C GLY A 2 27.33 -10.17 -0.37
N LYS A 3 27.62 -9.01 0.21
CA LYS A 3 27.44 -8.75 1.65
C LYS A 3 25.95 -8.80 2.02
N SER A 4 25.62 -9.35 3.18
CA SER A 4 24.29 -9.29 3.76
C SER A 4 23.92 -7.86 4.17
N ARG A 5 22.61 -7.57 4.29
CA ARG A 5 22.14 -6.25 4.73
C ARG A 5 22.66 -5.87 6.12
N ALA A 6 22.82 -6.85 7.02
CA ALA A 6 23.39 -6.63 8.34
C ALA A 6 24.88 -6.26 8.29
N GLU A 7 25.65 -6.90 7.40
CA GLU A 7 27.07 -6.54 7.19
C GLU A 7 27.21 -5.13 6.62
N VAL A 8 26.42 -4.79 5.60
CA VAL A 8 26.43 -3.44 5.01
C VAL A 8 26.02 -2.38 6.03
N ALA A 9 25.03 -2.66 6.88
CA ALA A 9 24.61 -1.72 7.92
C ALA A 9 25.72 -1.46 8.96
N ARG A 10 26.46 -2.50 9.36
CA ARG A 10 27.62 -2.36 10.27
C ARG A 10 28.77 -1.58 9.62
N ASP A 11 29.08 -1.86 8.36
CA ASP A 11 30.13 -1.15 7.62
C ASP A 11 29.85 0.35 7.50
N LEU A 12 28.57 0.72 7.42
CA LEU A 12 28.09 2.10 7.32
C LEU A 12 27.82 2.75 8.69
N ASP A 13 28.02 2.03 9.80
CA ASP A 13 27.70 2.45 11.16
C ASP A 13 26.24 2.97 11.32
N ILE A 14 25.30 2.25 10.70
CA ILE A 14 23.86 2.55 10.78
C ILE A 14 23.08 1.34 11.30
N ASN A 15 21.89 1.61 11.84
CA ASN A 15 20.97 0.55 12.22
C ASN A 15 20.45 -0.20 10.98
N GLU A 16 20.38 -1.54 11.05
CA GLU A 16 19.89 -2.37 9.93
C GLU A 16 18.46 -2.01 9.50
N SER A 17 17.60 -1.61 10.46
CA SER A 17 16.24 -1.19 10.14
C SER A 17 16.21 0.11 9.32
N THR A 18 17.16 1.02 9.55
CA THR A 18 17.32 2.25 8.75
C THR A 18 17.70 1.91 7.32
N LEU A 19 18.69 1.05 7.14
CA LEU A 19 19.09 0.57 5.81
C LEU A 19 17.93 -0.17 5.12
N GLY A 20 17.19 -0.99 5.85
CA GLY A 20 16.00 -1.68 5.33
C GLY A 20 14.92 -0.72 4.83
N ARG A 21 14.67 0.40 5.54
CA ARG A 21 13.73 1.45 5.10
C ARG A 21 14.22 2.15 3.85
N TRP A 22 15.51 2.52 3.78
CA TRP A 22 16.06 3.18 2.59
C TRP A 22 16.05 2.29 1.35
N VAL A 23 16.37 1.00 1.50
CA VAL A 23 16.26 0.03 0.41
C VAL A 23 14.81 -0.06 -0.05
N ALA A 24 13.86 -0.21 0.89
CA ALA A 24 12.45 -0.26 0.54
C ALA A 24 11.99 1.00 -0.22
N LYS A 25 12.51 2.17 0.16
CA LYS A 25 12.23 3.45 -0.51
C LYS A 25 12.76 3.46 -1.93
N ALA A 26 14.02 3.05 -2.10
CA ALA A 26 14.67 3.01 -3.40
C ALA A 26 14.04 2.00 -4.36
N THR A 27 13.50 0.89 -3.83
CA THR A 27 12.86 -0.17 -4.64
C THR A 27 11.34 -0.01 -4.77
N GLY A 28 10.74 1.06 -4.22
CA GLY A 28 9.29 1.25 -4.25
C GLY A 28 8.49 0.24 -3.42
N THR A 29 9.15 -0.46 -2.49
CA THR A 29 8.52 -1.45 -1.60
C THR A 29 8.27 -0.88 -0.20
N GLU A 30 8.33 0.44 -0.05
CA GLU A 30 8.03 1.14 1.19
C GLU A 30 6.60 0.81 1.66
N GLY A 31 6.48 -0.06 2.67
CA GLY A 31 5.18 -0.46 3.22
C GLY A 31 4.63 -1.79 2.74
N THR A 32 5.39 -2.57 1.98
CA THR A 32 5.03 -3.97 1.69
C THR A 32 5.48 -4.93 2.80
N GLY A 33 6.22 -4.43 3.80
CA GLY A 33 6.62 -5.18 4.98
C GLY A 33 5.46 -5.46 5.95
N SER A 34 5.52 -6.62 6.63
CA SER A 34 4.52 -7.24 7.52
C SER A 34 3.92 -6.35 8.66
N GLY A 35 4.26 -5.07 8.77
CA GLY A 35 3.69 -4.12 9.73
C GLY A 35 2.71 -3.09 9.13
N SER A 36 2.35 -3.20 7.85
CA SER A 36 1.61 -2.18 7.09
C SER A 36 0.08 -2.27 7.19
N ALA A 37 -0.47 -2.65 8.34
CA ALA A 37 -1.93 -2.74 8.51
C ALA A 37 -2.64 -1.38 8.63
N ARG A 38 -1.89 -0.26 8.60
CA ARG A 38 -2.41 1.10 8.86
C ARG A 38 -1.99 2.15 7.83
N ARG A 39 -1.37 1.76 6.71
CA ARG A 39 -0.97 2.75 5.70
C ARG A 39 -2.16 3.02 4.76
N ALA A 40 -2.34 4.28 4.39
CA ALA A 40 -3.26 4.64 3.33
C ALA A 40 -2.78 3.99 2.02
N PRO A 41 -3.71 3.47 1.18
CA PRO A 41 -3.35 2.90 -0.11
C PRO A 41 -2.65 3.97 -0.96
N ASP A 42 -1.51 3.61 -1.56
CA ASP A 42 -0.82 4.46 -2.51
C ASP A 42 -1.46 4.27 -3.89
N ALA A 43 -2.05 5.34 -4.43
CA ALA A 43 -2.70 5.34 -5.73
C ALA A 43 -1.73 5.09 -6.90
N ASN A 44 -0.43 5.29 -6.69
CA ASN A 44 0.62 5.02 -7.68
C ASN A 44 1.37 3.71 -7.39
N SER A 45 0.83 2.85 -6.52
CA SER A 45 1.45 1.57 -6.22
C SER A 45 1.37 0.62 -7.42
N ASP A 46 2.52 0.09 -7.82
CA ASP A 46 2.62 -1.02 -8.78
C ASP A 46 2.47 -2.40 -8.12
N ASP A 47 2.18 -2.46 -6.80
CA ASP A 47 1.96 -3.72 -6.07
C ASP A 47 0.58 -4.33 -6.43
N PRO A 48 0.54 -5.51 -7.08
CA PRO A 48 -0.71 -6.16 -7.48
C PRO A 48 -1.66 -6.47 -6.31
N ALA A 49 -1.13 -6.75 -5.12
CA ALA A 49 -1.94 -7.09 -3.95
C ALA A 49 -2.66 -5.86 -3.38
N GLU A 50 -1.99 -4.71 -3.34
CA GLU A 50 -2.61 -3.45 -2.94
C GLU A 50 -3.62 -2.98 -3.98
N MET A 51 -3.30 -3.08 -5.27
CA MET A 51 -4.25 -2.79 -6.35
C MET A 51 -5.51 -3.66 -6.26
N ALA A 52 -5.37 -4.96 -5.97
CA ALA A 52 -6.51 -5.86 -5.82
C ALA A 52 -7.42 -5.48 -4.64
N LYS A 53 -6.83 -5.07 -3.50
CA LYS A 53 -7.59 -4.57 -2.35
C LYS A 53 -8.36 -3.30 -2.69
N GLU A 54 -7.71 -2.35 -3.36
CA GLU A 54 -8.34 -1.08 -3.72
C GLU A 54 -9.47 -1.29 -4.74
N ILE A 55 -9.28 -2.16 -5.74
CA ILE A 55 -10.34 -2.53 -6.69
C ILE A 55 -11.55 -3.12 -5.96
N ALA A 56 -11.33 -3.99 -4.97
CA ALA A 56 -12.42 -4.57 -4.20
C ALA A 56 -13.19 -3.50 -3.41
N ARG A 57 -12.47 -2.58 -2.75
CA ARG A 57 -13.05 -1.45 -2.02
C ARG A 57 -13.87 -0.54 -2.95
N LEU A 58 -13.29 -0.09 -4.06
CA LEU A 58 -13.95 0.79 -5.03
C LEU A 58 -15.21 0.15 -5.62
N LYS A 59 -15.20 -1.16 -5.87
CA LYS A 59 -16.40 -1.90 -6.32
C LYS A 59 -17.52 -1.86 -5.27
N GLN A 60 -17.19 -2.02 -4.00
CA GLN A 60 -18.16 -1.96 -2.90
C GLN A 60 -18.74 -0.54 -2.77
N GLU A 61 -17.90 0.49 -2.77
CA GLU A 61 -18.32 1.89 -2.70
C GLU A 61 -19.21 2.26 -3.91
N ASN A 62 -18.81 1.86 -5.12
CA ASN A 62 -19.61 2.08 -6.32
C ASN A 62 -20.99 1.40 -6.26
N ALA A 63 -21.04 0.16 -5.75
CA ALA A 63 -22.30 -0.56 -5.58
C ALA A 63 -23.22 0.13 -4.56
N PHE A 64 -22.67 0.65 -3.46
CA PHE A 64 -23.41 1.43 -2.48
C PHE A 64 -23.96 2.72 -3.09
N LEU A 65 -23.10 3.49 -3.78
CA LEU A 65 -23.49 4.74 -4.43
C LEU A 65 -24.59 4.55 -5.49
N LYS A 66 -24.52 3.47 -6.28
CA LYS A 66 -25.58 3.13 -7.23
C LYS A 66 -26.93 2.86 -6.56
N LYS A 67 -26.93 2.14 -5.44
CA LYS A 67 -28.16 1.89 -4.66
C LYS A 67 -28.72 3.19 -4.09
N ALA A 68 -27.85 4.04 -3.53
CA ALA A 68 -28.24 5.35 -3.03
C ALA A 68 -28.84 6.23 -4.15
N ALA A 69 -28.17 6.32 -5.30
CA ALA A 69 -28.67 7.06 -6.45
C ALA A 69 -30.03 6.54 -6.94
N ALA A 70 -30.21 5.22 -7.02
CA ALA A 70 -31.49 4.62 -7.41
C ALA A 70 -32.61 4.86 -6.37
N PHE A 71 -32.27 4.93 -5.09
CA PHE A 71 -33.21 5.32 -4.04
C PHE A 71 -33.65 6.78 -4.20
N PHE A 72 -32.70 7.71 -4.32
CA PHE A 72 -33.00 9.12 -4.48
C PHE A 72 -33.77 9.41 -5.77
N ALA A 73 -33.43 8.76 -6.89
CA ALA A 73 -34.16 8.92 -8.15
C ALA A 73 -35.63 8.47 -8.07
N LYS A 74 -35.98 7.56 -7.14
CA LYS A 74 -37.37 7.15 -6.89
C LYS A 74 -38.11 8.09 -5.95
N GLU A 75 -37.41 8.85 -5.12
CA GLU A 75 -37.99 9.81 -4.17
C GLU A 75 -38.05 11.24 -4.72
N GLN A 76 -37.49 11.51 -5.91
CA GLN A 76 -37.73 12.78 -6.59
C GLN A 76 -39.12 12.76 -7.25
N PRO A 77 -39.98 13.77 -7.01
CA PRO A 77 -41.34 13.85 -7.57
C PRO A 77 -41.36 14.03 -9.09
#